data_AF-A0A7K4X3L4-F1
#
_entry.id   AF-A0A7K4X3L4-F1
#
_cell.length_a   1.000
_cell.length_b   1.000
_cell.length_c   1.000
_cell.angle_alpha   90.00
_cell.angle_beta   90.00
_cell.angle_gamma   90.00
#
_symmetry.space_group_name_H-M   'P 1'
#
loop_
_entity.id
_entity.type
_entity.pdbx_description
1 polymer ?
#
loop_
_entity_poly.entity_id
_entity_poly.type
_entity_poly.pdbx_seq_one_letter_code
_entity_poly.pdbx_strand_id
1 'polypeptide(L)' 'LFISISFLAYLKPPSISSPSLDLALSVLYSVVPPALNPLIYSLRNQELKDAIRKMMTGCF' A
#
# COMPACT_ATOMS: atom_id res chain seq x y z
N LEU A 1 -25.63 -5.31 -1.74
CA LEU A 1 -25.45 -3.85 -1.54
C LEU A 1 -25.77 -3.44 -0.10
N PHE A 2 -27.01 -3.61 0.41
CA PHE A 2 -27.34 -3.19 1.77
C PHE A 2 -26.62 -3.98 2.87
N ILE A 3 -26.67 -5.32 2.84
CA ILE A 3 -25.97 -6.17 3.84
C ILE A 3 -24.46 -6.05 3.74
N SER A 4 -23.90 -5.92 2.53
CA SER A 4 -22.48 -5.68 2.32
C SER A 4 -22.03 -4.33 2.88
N ILE A 5 -22.85 -3.28 2.80
CA ILE A 5 -22.58 -1.96 3.42
C ILE A 5 -22.68 -2.06 4.94
N SER A 6 -23.70 -2.74 5.48
CA SER A 6 -23.82 -2.99 6.92
C SER A 6 -22.66 -3.79 7.47
N PHE A 7 -22.21 -4.83 6.76
CA PHE A 7 -21.05 -5.63 7.14
C PHE A 7 -19.75 -4.82 7.05
N LEU A 8 -19.58 -3.98 6.02
CA LEU A 8 -18.46 -3.04 5.95
C LEU A 8 -18.52 -1.99 7.07
N ALA A 9 -19.71 -1.56 7.48
CA ALA A 9 -19.90 -0.56 8.54
C ALA A 9 -19.78 -1.16 9.96
N TYR A 10 -19.93 -2.47 10.10
CA TYR A 10 -19.77 -3.20 11.37
C TYR A 10 -18.34 -3.77 11.53
N LEU A 11 -17.71 -4.16 10.43
CA LEU A 11 -16.27 -4.51 10.37
C LEU A 11 -15.37 -3.27 10.30
N LYS A 12 -15.88 -2.14 9.81
CA LYS A 12 -15.33 -0.84 10.15
C LYS A 12 -15.65 -0.67 11.63
N PRO A 13 -14.66 -0.59 12.54
CA PRO A 13 -14.95 -0.04 13.85
C PRO A 13 -15.51 1.37 13.63
N PRO A 14 -16.07 2.06 14.62
CA PRO A 14 -16.27 3.50 14.58
C PRO A 14 -14.89 4.24 14.55
N SER A 15 -14.01 3.85 13.63
CA SER A 15 -12.59 4.18 13.47
C SER A 15 -12.37 5.48 12.72
N ILE A 16 -13.42 6.27 12.54
CA ILE A 16 -13.29 7.69 12.16
C ILE A 16 -12.66 8.48 13.33
N SER A 17 -12.55 7.87 14.52
CA SER A 17 -11.90 8.42 15.72
C SER A 17 -10.96 7.40 16.40
N SER A 18 -10.25 6.58 15.62
CA SER A 18 -9.14 5.79 16.17
C SER A 18 -7.82 6.45 15.77
N PRO A 19 -7.11 7.11 16.72
CA PRO A 19 -5.90 7.89 16.42
C PRO A 19 -4.79 7.04 15.78
N SER A 20 -4.78 5.73 16.00
CA SER A 20 -3.85 4.80 15.37
C SER A 20 -4.07 4.63 13.86
N LEU A 21 -5.33 4.58 13.41
CA LEU A 21 -5.66 4.46 11.98
C LEU A 21 -5.48 5.78 11.25
N ASP A 22 -5.85 6.90 11.88
CA ASP A 22 -5.59 8.26 11.36
C ASP A 22 -4.09 8.53 11.24
N LEU A 23 -3.30 8.18 12.25
CA LEU A 23 -1.84 8.25 12.21
C LEU A 23 -1.27 7.35 11.11
N ALA A 24 -1.74 6.10 10.99
CA ALA A 24 -1.28 5.19 9.95
C ALA A 24 -1.61 5.72 8.55
N LEU A 25 -2.82 6.23 8.34
CA LEU A 25 -3.20 6.87 7.08
C LEU A 25 -2.35 8.12 6.82
N SER A 26 -2.18 8.99 7.80
CA SER A 26 -1.37 10.22 7.69
C SER A 26 0.09 9.90 7.34
N VAL A 27 0.69 8.91 8.01
CA VAL A 27 2.04 8.43 7.71
C VAL A 27 2.10 7.81 6.31
N LEU A 28 1.14 6.98 5.93
CA LEU A 28 1.09 6.39 4.59
C LEU A 28 0.94 7.47 3.52
N TYR A 29 0.00 8.41 3.67
CA TYR A 29 -0.20 9.52 2.74
C TYR A 29 0.99 10.48 2.69
N SER A 30 1.81 10.55 3.74
CA SER A 30 3.04 11.35 3.77
C SER A 30 4.25 10.61 3.15
N VAL A 31 4.39 9.31 3.39
CA VAL A 31 5.53 8.49 2.95
C VAL A 31 5.35 7.98 1.52
N VAL A 32 4.10 7.71 1.10
CA VAL A 32 3.80 7.22 -0.25
C VAL A 32 4.29 8.20 -1.33
N PRO A 33 3.95 9.50 -1.35
CA PRO A 33 4.40 10.41 -2.39
C PRO A 33 5.93 10.47 -2.59
N PRO A 34 6.77 10.65 -1.55
CA PRO A 34 8.22 10.68 -1.72
C PRO A 34 8.83 9.32 -2.00
N ALA A 35 8.23 8.21 -1.55
CA ALA A 35 8.71 6.85 -1.84
C ALA A 35 8.37 6.40 -3.27
N LEU A 36 7.28 6.91 -3.86
CA LEU A 36 6.90 6.61 -5.24
C LEU A 36 7.94 7.13 -6.25
N ASN A 37 8.57 8.28 -5.99
CA ASN A 37 9.61 8.81 -6.88
C ASN A 37 10.77 7.82 -7.12
N PRO A 38 11.52 7.37 -6.09
CA PRO A 38 12.58 6.38 -6.27
C PRO A 38 12.03 5.04 -6.74
N LEU A 39 10.80 4.65 -6.40
CA LEU A 39 10.19 3.41 -6.93
C LEU A 39 9.92 3.48 -8.43
N ILE A 40 9.39 4.59 -8.94
CA ILE A 40 9.15 4.78 -10.37
C ILE A 40 10.48 4.80 -11.13
N TYR A 41 11.50 5.49 -10.60
CA TYR A 41 12.84 5.48 -11.21
C TYR A 41 13.52 4.10 -11.11
N SER A 42 13.34 3.40 -10.01
CA SER A 42 13.79 2.02 -9.78
C SER A 42 13.16 1.05 -10.77
N LEU A 43 11.85 1.13 -11.00
CA LEU A 43 11.15 0.30 -11.99
C LEU A 43 11.53 0.65 -13.43
N ARG A 44 11.97 1.88 -13.68
CA ARG A 44 12.50 2.31 -14.98
C ARG A 44 13.94 1.83 -15.21
N ASN A 45 14.69 1.54 -14.15
CA ASN A 45 15.98 0.89 -14.24
C ASN A 45 15.79 -0.56 -14.68
N GLN A 46 16.19 -0.85 -15.93
CA GLN A 46 16.11 -2.19 -16.50
C GLN A 46 16.89 -3.20 -15.66
N GLU A 47 18.05 -2.81 -15.15
CA GLU A 47 18.88 -3.62 -14.23
C GLU A 47 18.11 -4.05 -12.97
N LEU A 48 17.39 -3.12 -12.33
CA LEU A 48 16.60 -3.43 -11.14
C LEU A 48 15.36 -4.25 -11.50
N LYS A 49 14.71 -3.94 -12.63
CA LYS A 49 13.57 -4.72 -13.13
C LYS A 49 13.97 -6.16 -13.44
N ASP A 50 15.13 -6.38 -14.05
CA ASP A 50 15.68 -7.71 -14.32
C ASP A 50 16.12 -8.41 -13.02
N ALA A 51 16.69 -7.69 -12.05
CA ALA A 51 17.00 -8.24 -10.73
C ALA A 51 15.73 -8.67 -9.98
N ILE A 52 14.68 -7.85 -9.97
CA ILE A 52 13.37 -8.18 -9.38
C ILE A 52 12.74 -9.36 -10.13
N ARG A 53 12.79 -9.37 -11.46
CA ARG A 53 12.29 -10.48 -12.28
C ARG A 53 13.04 -11.77 -11.98
N LYS A 54 14.37 -11.73 -11.86
CA LYS A 54 15.20 -12.85 -11.42
C LYS A 54 14.84 -13.31 -10.01
N MET A 55 14.60 -12.40 -9.07
CA MET A 55 14.16 -12.76 -7.72
C MET A 55 12.79 -13.43 -7.72
N MET A 56 11.85 -12.93 -8.52
CA MET A 56 10.47 -13.44 -8.59
C MET A 56 10.37 -14.75 -9.36
N THR A 57 11.30 -14.97 -10.31
CA THR A 57 11.38 -16.18 -11.15
C THR A 57 12.37 -17.22 -10.61
N GLY A 58 13.24 -16.84 -9.66
CA GLY A 58 14.34 -17.64 -9.12
C GLY A 58 14.00 -18.50 -7.90
N CYS A 59 12.73 -18.87 -7.75
CA CYS A 59 12.30 -19.94 -6.83
C CYS A 59 11.87 -21.20 -7.61
N PHE A 60 12.59 -21.51 -8.70
CA PHE A 60 12.59 -22.80 -9.39
C PHE A 60 13.92 -22.99 -10.14
#